data_AF-K0R9X8-F1
#
_entry.id   AF-K0R9X8-F1
#
_cell.length_a   1.000
_cell.length_b   1.000
_cell.length_c   1.000
_cell.angle_alpha   90.00
_cell.angle_beta   90.00
_cell.angle_gamma   90.00
#
_symmetry.space_group_name_H-M   'P 1'
#
loop_
_entity.id
_entity.type
_entity.pdbx_description
1 polymer ?
#
loop_
_entity_poly.entity_id
_entity_poly.type
_entity_poly.pdbx_seq_one_letter_code
_entity_poly.pdbx_strand_id
1 'polypeptide(L)'
;MQKAVELYTEAAELGSIQALFDLGNVYNFGDGVQQDNAKAVEFFAKAAMQGHVLSRHNLGCIEGDKGNHDRAVRHFLISAKMGDEDSLENIKTAFMAGLATKEQYAEALQGYQDAVEETKSHDRDEAKAYLDSRK
;
A
#
# COMPACT_ATOMS: atom_id res chain seq x y z
N MET A 1 14.32 11.59 -17.15
CA MET A 1 13.09 10.86 -16.77
C MET A 1 12.79 9.67 -17.68
N GLN A 2 12.80 9.80 -19.01
CA GLN A 2 12.51 8.67 -19.91
C GLN A 2 13.39 7.44 -19.69
N LYS A 3 14.69 7.64 -19.44
CA LYS A 3 15.63 6.58 -19.04
C LYS A 3 15.30 5.90 -17.69
N ALA A 4 14.65 6.61 -16.76
CA ALA A 4 14.20 6.01 -15.50
C ALA A 4 12.99 5.09 -15.74
N VAL A 5 12.06 5.51 -16.62
CA VAL A 5 10.92 4.67 -17.01
C VAL A 5 11.36 3.38 -17.68
N GLU A 6 12.37 3.45 -18.56
CA GLU A 6 12.98 2.26 -19.17
C GLU A 6 13.55 1.31 -18.10
N LEU A 7 14.38 1.83 -17.18
CA LEU A 7 14.98 1.03 -16.10
C LEU A 7 13.93 0.42 -15.16
N TYR A 8 12.89 1.18 -14.81
CA TYR A 8 11.79 0.64 -13.99
C TYR A 8 10.99 -0.42 -14.76
N THR A 9 10.82 -0.26 -16.08
CA THR A 9 10.13 -1.27 -16.91
C THR A 9 10.92 -2.57 -16.92
N GLU A 10 12.22 -2.52 -17.19
CA GLU A 10 13.10 -3.70 -17.15
C GLU A 10 13.09 -4.36 -15.76
N ALA A 11 13.21 -3.57 -14.69
CA ALA A 11 13.17 -4.11 -13.33
C ALA A 11 11.81 -4.73 -12.99
N ALA A 12 10.69 -4.13 -13.45
CA ALA A 12 9.35 -4.67 -13.25
C ALA A 12 9.13 -5.98 -14.02
N GLU A 13 9.69 -6.11 -15.24
CA GLU A 13 9.68 -7.36 -16.01
C GLU A 13 10.48 -8.47 -15.31
N LEU A 14 11.52 -8.10 -14.57
CA LEU A 14 12.28 -9.01 -13.70
C LEU A 14 11.60 -9.26 -12.33
N GLY A 15 10.38 -8.76 -12.11
CA GLY A 15 9.59 -9.01 -10.91
C GLY A 15 9.79 -8.01 -9.77
N SER A 16 10.44 -6.86 -10.01
CA SER A 16 10.60 -5.83 -8.98
C SER A 16 9.26 -5.17 -8.65
N ILE A 17 8.76 -5.45 -7.44
CA ILE A 17 7.55 -4.83 -6.88
C ILE A 17 7.72 -3.32 -6.74
N GLN A 18 8.91 -2.87 -6.30
CA GLN A 18 9.22 -1.45 -6.17
C GLN A 18 9.17 -0.75 -7.53
N ALA A 19 9.71 -1.38 -8.58
CA ALA A 19 9.68 -0.79 -9.91
C ALA A 19 8.25 -0.69 -10.47
N LEU A 20 7.37 -1.64 -10.16
CA LEU A 20 5.94 -1.53 -10.46
C LEU A 20 5.31 -0.32 -9.73
N PHE A 21 5.62 -0.10 -8.46
CA PHE A 21 5.14 1.08 -7.73
C PHE A 21 5.68 2.39 -8.35
N ASP A 22 6.97 2.45 -8.68
CA ASP A 22 7.60 3.62 -9.26
C ASP A 22 7.01 3.95 -10.64
N LEU A 23 6.74 2.94 -11.48
CA LEU A 23 5.99 3.12 -12.73
C LEU A 23 4.58 3.67 -12.49
N GLY A 24 3.90 3.17 -11.45
CA GLY A 24 2.60 3.71 -11.04
C GLY A 24 2.68 5.21 -10.74
N ASN A 25 3.67 5.64 -9.95
CA ASN A 25 3.88 7.05 -9.63
C ASN A 25 4.19 7.90 -10.87
N VAL A 26 5.08 7.40 -11.74
CA VAL A 26 5.46 8.07 -13.00
C VAL A 26 4.22 8.39 -13.84
N TYR A 27 3.32 7.42 -14.04
CA TYR A 27 2.10 7.67 -14.82
C TYR A 27 1.04 8.47 -14.04
N ASN A 28 1.00 8.38 -12.71
CA ASN A 28 0.06 9.15 -11.90
C ASN A 28 0.37 10.65 -11.92
N PHE A 29 1.66 11.02 -11.88
CA PHE A 29 2.12 12.42 -11.86
C PHE A 29 2.56 12.95 -13.23
N GLY A 30 2.71 12.08 -14.23
CA GLY A 30 3.22 12.46 -15.55
C GLY A 30 4.72 12.81 -15.53
N ASP A 31 5.49 12.13 -14.68
CA ASP A 31 6.90 12.48 -14.45
C ASP A 31 7.80 11.97 -15.58
N GLY A 32 7.93 12.81 -16.61
CA GLY A 32 8.67 12.50 -17.84
C GLY A 32 7.99 11.53 -18.80
N VAL A 33 6.70 11.29 -18.59
CA VAL A 33 5.75 10.69 -19.54
C VAL A 33 4.46 11.48 -19.51
N GLN A 34 3.58 11.29 -20.49
CA GLN A 34 2.22 11.82 -20.38
C GLN A 34 1.52 11.17 -19.17
N GLN A 35 0.89 12.00 -18.34
CA GLN A 35 0.07 11.52 -17.23
C GLN A 35 -1.02 10.58 -17.74
N ASP A 36 -1.15 9.42 -17.11
CA ASP A 36 -2.12 8.37 -17.45
C ASP A 36 -2.55 7.63 -16.17
N ASN A 37 -3.67 8.07 -15.58
CA ASN A 37 -4.20 7.47 -14.37
C ASN A 37 -4.65 6.01 -14.57
N ALA A 38 -5.04 5.61 -15.77
CA ALA A 38 -5.43 4.22 -16.02
C ALA A 38 -4.20 3.32 -15.95
N LYS A 39 -3.11 3.73 -16.59
CA LYS A 39 -1.85 3.00 -16.54
C LYS A 39 -1.22 2.99 -15.14
N ALA A 40 -1.33 4.10 -14.41
CA ALA A 40 -0.93 4.16 -13.00
C ALA A 40 -1.66 3.10 -12.16
N VAL A 41 -2.98 2.99 -12.31
CA VAL A 41 -3.80 1.98 -11.62
C VAL A 41 -3.36 0.56 -11.98
N GLU A 42 -3.04 0.26 -13.23
CA GLU A 42 -2.55 -1.07 -13.63
C GLU A 42 -1.26 -1.45 -12.91
N PHE A 43 -0.29 -0.52 -12.83
CA PHE A 43 0.98 -0.75 -12.16
C PHE A 43 0.83 -0.87 -10.64
N PHE A 44 0.07 0.03 -10.02
CA PHE A 44 -0.24 -0.07 -8.60
C PHE A 44 -1.00 -1.35 -8.26
N ALA A 45 -1.96 -1.79 -9.09
CA ALA A 45 -2.68 -3.04 -8.89
C ALA A 45 -1.73 -4.25 -8.91
N LYS A 46 -0.81 -4.32 -9.88
CA LYS A 46 0.20 -5.39 -9.97
C LYS A 46 1.12 -5.42 -8.74
N ALA A 47 1.59 -4.26 -8.29
CA ALA A 47 2.42 -4.16 -7.09
C ALA A 47 1.62 -4.54 -5.82
N ALA A 48 0.39 -4.05 -5.69
CA ALA A 48 -0.47 -4.32 -4.55
C ALA A 48 -0.87 -5.81 -4.46
N MET A 49 -1.07 -6.49 -5.59
CA MET A 49 -1.30 -7.94 -5.65
C MET A 49 -0.12 -8.75 -5.12
N GLN A 50 1.09 -8.20 -5.18
CA GLN A 50 2.32 -8.79 -4.63
C GLN A 50 2.62 -8.30 -3.20
N GLY A 51 1.67 -7.62 -2.57
CA GLY A 51 1.78 -7.17 -1.18
C GLY A 51 2.40 -5.79 -0.99
N HIS A 52 2.56 -4.98 -2.06
CA HIS A 52 3.06 -3.61 -1.89
C HIS A 52 2.01 -2.73 -1.22
N VAL A 53 2.28 -2.38 0.04
CA VAL A 53 1.38 -1.63 0.92
C VAL A 53 1.04 -0.26 0.35
N LEU A 54 2.05 0.54 -0.01
CA LEU A 54 1.83 1.90 -0.54
C LEU A 54 1.10 1.89 -1.90
N SER A 55 1.26 0.84 -2.71
CA SER A 55 0.48 0.72 -3.95
C SER A 55 -0.99 0.47 -3.64
N ARG A 56 -1.28 -0.32 -2.61
CA ARG A 56 -2.65 -0.55 -2.14
C ARG A 56 -3.27 0.75 -1.61
N HIS A 57 -2.52 1.53 -0.83
CA HIS A 57 -2.90 2.86 -0.37
C HIS A 57 -3.23 3.78 -1.56
N ASN A 58 -2.34 3.89 -2.55
CA ASN A 58 -2.52 4.78 -3.70
C ASN A 58 -3.78 4.43 -4.52
N LEU A 59 -4.11 3.14 -4.67
CA LEU A 59 -5.38 2.73 -5.29
C LEU A 59 -6.59 3.23 -4.50
N GLY A 60 -6.51 3.26 -3.17
CA GLY A 60 -7.54 3.83 -2.31
C GLY A 60 -7.73 5.32 -2.55
N CYS A 61 -6.64 6.09 -2.63
CA CYS A 61 -6.68 7.51 -2.96
C CYS A 61 -7.30 7.76 -4.33
N ILE A 62 -6.88 7.02 -5.35
CA ILE A 62 -7.41 7.16 -6.72
C ILE A 62 -8.91 6.85 -6.78
N GLU A 63 -9.39 5.82 -6.07
CA GLU A 63 -10.82 5.53 -6.00
C GLU A 63 -11.58 6.61 -5.21
N GLY A 64 -10.98 7.15 -4.15
CA GLY A 64 -11.53 8.27 -3.38
C GLY A 64 -11.71 9.54 -4.21
N ASP A 65 -10.70 9.90 -5.00
CA ASP A 65 -10.72 11.06 -5.91
C ASP A 65 -11.80 10.92 -6.99
N LYS A 66 -12.10 9.69 -7.40
CA LYS A 66 -13.20 9.37 -8.34
C LYS A 66 -14.58 9.37 -7.67
N GLY A 67 -14.66 9.57 -6.36
CA GLY A 67 -15.89 9.48 -5.57
C GLY A 67 -16.34 8.04 -5.26
N ASN A 68 -15.50 7.04 -5.56
CA ASN A 68 -15.80 5.62 -5.30
C ASN A 68 -15.43 5.25 -3.86
N HIS A 69 -16.07 5.90 -2.89
CA HIS A 69 -15.72 5.79 -1.46
C HIS A 69 -15.73 4.35 -0.93
N ASP A 70 -16.70 3.52 -1.34
CA ASP A 70 -16.74 2.10 -0.95
C ASP A 70 -15.49 1.33 -1.40
N ARG A 71 -14.97 1.64 -2.59
CA ARG A 71 -13.75 1.02 -3.10
C ARG A 71 -12.52 1.57 -2.39
N ALA A 72 -12.48 2.88 -2.18
CA ALA A 72 -11.41 3.53 -1.44
C ALA A 72 -11.23 2.89 -0.05
N VAL A 73 -12.32 2.77 0.72
CA VAL A 73 -12.32 2.14 2.05
C VAL A 73 -11.82 0.69 2.00
N ARG A 74 -12.20 -0.10 0.98
CA ARG A 74 -11.68 -1.47 0.82
C ARG A 74 -10.18 -1.50 0.59
N HIS A 75 -9.65 -0.61 -0.26
CA HIS A 75 -8.21 -0.52 -0.51
C HIS A 75 -7.46 -0.12 0.77
N PHE A 76 -7.92 0.93 1.45
CA PHE A 76 -7.33 1.36 2.71
C PHE A 76 -7.40 0.26 3.78
N LEU A 77 -8.50 -0.48 3.89
CA LEU A 77 -8.64 -1.54 4.90
C LEU A 77 -7.62 -2.66 4.70
N ILE A 78 -7.37 -3.05 3.44
CA ILE A 78 -6.31 -4.01 3.13
C ILE A 78 -4.94 -3.43 3.50
N SER A 79 -4.67 -2.18 3.14
CA SER A 79 -3.38 -1.52 3.42
C SER A 79 -3.11 -1.34 4.92
N ALA A 80 -4.12 -0.91 5.69
CA ALA A 80 -4.05 -0.77 7.14
C ALA A 80 -3.78 -2.12 7.84
N LYS A 81 -4.42 -3.20 7.37
CA LYS A 81 -4.14 -4.58 7.83
C LYS A 81 -2.72 -5.05 7.53
N MET A 82 -2.00 -4.37 6.63
CA MET A 82 -0.60 -4.62 6.33
C MET A 82 0.33 -3.65 7.05
N GLY A 83 -0.19 -2.85 8.00
CA GLY A 83 0.60 -1.93 8.83
C GLY A 83 0.72 -0.50 8.29
N ASP A 84 -0.12 -0.08 7.34
CA ASP A 84 -0.13 1.31 6.84
C ASP A 84 -0.94 2.25 7.73
N GLU A 85 -0.26 3.17 8.42
CA GLU A 85 -0.90 4.14 9.33
C GLU A 85 -1.75 5.16 8.55
N ASP A 86 -1.27 5.63 7.41
CA ASP A 86 -1.99 6.63 6.59
C ASP A 86 -3.33 6.07 6.09
N SER A 87 -3.38 4.79 5.72
CA SER A 87 -4.64 4.11 5.37
C SER A 87 -5.59 4.02 6.56
N LEU A 88 -5.08 3.75 7.77
CA LEU A 88 -5.92 3.73 8.97
C LEU A 88 -6.53 5.11 9.25
N GLU A 89 -5.74 6.18 9.14
CA GLU A 89 -6.22 7.56 9.31
C GLU A 89 -7.21 7.97 8.21
N ASN A 90 -7.03 7.50 6.97
CA ASN A 90 -8.00 7.69 5.90
C ASN A 90 -9.34 7.00 6.20
N ILE A 91 -9.34 5.79 6.77
CA ILE A 91 -10.58 5.09 7.17
C ILE A 91 -11.25 5.80 8.34
N LYS A 92 -10.48 6.28 9.32
CA LYS A 92 -11.00 7.10 10.43
C LYS A 92 -11.67 8.36 9.91
N THR A 93 -11.05 9.04 8.93
CA THR A 93 -11.62 10.22 8.28
C THR A 93 -12.90 9.87 7.52
N ALA A 94 -12.91 8.78 6.76
CA ALA A 94 -14.11 8.28 6.07
C ALA A 94 -15.23 7.94 7.06
N PHE A 95 -14.92 7.33 8.21
CA PHE A 95 -15.89 7.03 9.26
C PHE A 95 -16.49 8.31 9.86
N MET A 96 -15.67 9.31 10.19
CA MET A 96 -16.15 10.61 10.69
C MET A 96 -17.05 11.32 9.67
N ALA A 97 -16.81 11.12 8.38
CA ALA A 97 -17.63 11.66 7.29
C ALA A 97 -18.89 10.82 6.97
N GLY A 98 -19.08 9.67 7.62
CA GLY A 98 -20.20 8.75 7.34
C GLY A 98 -20.03 7.93 6.05
N LEU A 99 -18.83 7.89 5.47
CA LEU A 99 -18.47 7.13 4.27
C LEU A 99 -17.94 5.72 4.58
N ALA A 100 -17.55 5.47 5.84
CA ALA A 100 -17.20 4.14 6.34
C ALA A 100 -18.04 3.79 7.57
N THR A 101 -18.29 2.51 7.79
CA THR A 101 -19.03 2.03 8.96
C THR A 101 -18.12 1.92 10.19
N LYS A 102 -18.75 1.85 11.38
CA LYS A 102 -18.02 1.61 12.63
C LYS A 102 -17.26 0.29 12.60
N GLU A 103 -17.86 -0.73 11.99
CA GLU A 103 -17.29 -2.07 11.83
C GLU A 103 -16.03 -2.01 10.95
N GLN A 104 -16.09 -1.29 9.83
CA GLN A 104 -14.93 -1.12 8.94
C GLN A 104 -13.76 -0.40 9.63
N TYR A 105 -14.07 0.63 10.43
CA TYR A 105 -13.03 1.32 11.20
C TYR A 105 -12.43 0.45 12.30
N ALA A 106 -13.27 -0.29 13.04
CA ALA A 106 -12.79 -1.22 14.07
C ALA A 106 -11.93 -2.34 13.47
N GLU A 107 -12.33 -2.88 12.31
CA GLU A 107 -11.58 -3.90 11.57
C GLU A 107 -10.22 -3.38 11.10
N ALA A 108 -10.16 -2.15 10.60
CA ALA A 108 -8.89 -1.53 10.20
C ALA A 108 -7.95 -1.30 11.38
N LEU A 109 -8.48 -0.80 12.51
CA LEU A 109 -7.70 -0.56 13.72
C LEU A 109 -7.13 -1.86 14.30
N GLN A 110 -7.96 -2.90 14.38
CA GLN A 110 -7.52 -4.21 14.85
C GLN A 110 -6.46 -4.80 13.93
N GLY A 111 -6.69 -4.79 12.62
CA GLY A 111 -5.73 -5.29 11.65
C GLY A 111 -4.38 -4.58 11.68
N TYR A 112 -4.38 -3.27 11.86
CA TYR A 112 -3.15 -2.49 12.02
C TYR A 112 -2.41 -2.87 13.30
N GLN A 113 -3.12 -3.05 14.42
CA GLN A 113 -2.52 -3.50 15.68
C GLN A 113 -1.89 -4.88 15.54
N ASP A 114 -2.59 -5.82 14.90
CA ASP A 114 -2.08 -7.18 14.65
C ASP A 114 -0.77 -7.14 13.84
N ALA A 115 -0.71 -6.34 12.77
CA ALA A 115 0.49 -6.19 11.94
C ALA A 115 1.69 -5.60 12.71
N VAL A 116 1.44 -4.61 13.58
CA VAL A 116 2.47 -4.00 14.43
C VAL A 116 3.00 -5.00 15.48
N GLU A 117 2.12 -5.80 16.07
CA GLU A 117 2.52 -6.81 17.06
C GLU A 117 3.28 -7.99 16.43
N GLU A 118 2.89 -8.45 15.24
CA GLU A 118 3.64 -9.48 14.50
C GLU A 118 5.09 -9.06 14.23
N THR A 119 5.29 -7.80 13.83
CA THR A 119 6.63 -7.23 13.56
C THR A 119 7.50 -7.26 14.81
N LYS A 120 6.97 -6.83 15.97
CA LYS A 120 7.69 -6.87 17.25
C LYS A 120 8.02 -8.29 17.69
N SER A 121 7.12 -9.25 17.44
CA SER A 121 7.35 -10.65 17.78
C SER A 121 8.51 -11.23 16.96
N HIS A 122 8.57 -10.93 15.66
CA HIS A 122 9.65 -11.38 14.80
C HIS A 122 11.02 -10.89 15.28
N ASP A 123 11.15 -9.58 15.55
CA ASP A 123 12.38 -8.99 16.07
C ASP A 123 12.82 -9.63 17.40
N ARG A 124 11.85 -9.90 18.28
CA ARG A 124 12.09 -10.56 19.57
C ARG A 124 12.63 -11.99 19.39
N ASP A 125 12.04 -12.75 18.47
CA ASP A 125 12.43 -14.13 18.21
C ASP A 125 13.80 -14.21 17.53
N GLU A 126 14.10 -13.32 16.58
CA GLU A 126 15.43 -13.19 15.98
C GLU A 126 16.51 -12.83 17.02
N ALA A 127 16.23 -11.85 17.88
CA ALA A 127 17.15 -11.45 18.95
C ALA A 127 17.43 -12.61 19.93
N LYS A 128 16.40 -13.40 20.25
CA LYS A 128 16.55 -14.60 21.10
C LYS A 128 17.40 -15.67 20.41
N ALA A 129 17.12 -15.98 19.14
CA ALA A 129 17.88 -16.96 18.36
C ALA A 129 19.37 -16.61 18.27
N TYR A 130 19.68 -15.33 18.05
CA TYR A 130 21.04 -14.81 18.05
C TYR A 130 21.78 -15.03 19.38
N LEU A 131 21.11 -14.74 20.51
CA LEU A 131 21.69 -14.94 21.85
C LEU A 131 21.94 -16.41 22.18
N ASP A 132 21.03 -17.30 21.77
CA ASP A 132 21.17 -18.73 22.03
C ASP A 132 22.23 -19.39 21.12
N SER A 133 22.48 -18.86 19.92
CA SER A 133 23.59 -19.31 19.04
C SER A 133 25.00 -18.95 19.52
N ARG A 134 25.12 -18.13 20.57
CA ARG A 134 26.38 -17.63 21.14
C ARG A 134 26.81 -18.34 22.43
N LYS A 135 26.03 -19.29 22.92
CA LYS A 135 26.36 -20.15 24.07
C LYS A 135 26.95 -21.48 23.60
#